data_AF-A0A3D1TQ79-F1
#
_entry.id   AF-A0A3D1TQ79-F1
#
_cell.length_a   1.000
_cell.length_b   1.000
_cell.length_c   1.000
_cell.angle_alpha   90.00
_cell.angle_beta   90.00
_cell.angle_gamma   90.00
#
_symmetry.space_group_name_H-M   'P 1'
#
loop_
_entity.id
_entity.type
_entity.pdbx_description
1 polymer ?
#
loop_
_entity_poly.entity_id
_entity_poly.type
_entity_poly.pdbx_seq_one_letter_code
_entity_poly.pdbx_strand_id
1 'polypeptide(L)'
;MKAQGLVDKAPLFAGLTHPDPIGLTATDARRIQQPTLLLSGERSAAPFGAIARRLAELIPNSEVRVIPNASHGMNFQNPVAVDTAILDFLERHSAA
;
A
#
# COMPACT_ATOMS: atom_id res chain seq x y z
N MET A 1 16.92 0.71 36.79
CA MET A 1 15.59 1.23 36.37
C MET A 1 15.84 2.28 35.29
N LYS A 2 15.46 2.15 34.01
CA LYS A 2 14.22 1.62 33.43
C LYS A 2 14.55 0.90 32.10
N ALA A 3 14.23 -0.39 32.00
CA ALA A 3 14.09 -1.07 30.72
C ALA A 3 12.60 -0.99 30.35
N GLN A 4 12.23 0.04 29.61
CA GLN A 4 10.83 0.27 29.21
C GLN A 4 10.61 -0.32 27.82
N GLY A 5 9.94 -1.47 27.77
CA GLY A 5 8.99 -1.80 26.71
C GLY A 5 9.56 -2.06 25.32
N LEU A 6 10.58 -2.92 25.18
CA LEU A 6 10.69 -3.73 23.96
C LEU A 6 9.65 -4.85 24.07
N VAL A 7 8.37 -4.47 23.90
CA VAL A 7 7.28 -5.44 23.77
C VAL A 7 7.60 -6.24 22.53
N ASP A 8 7.76 -7.54 22.76
CA ASP A 8 7.89 -8.59 21.78
C ASP A 8 7.05 -8.29 20.52
N LYS A 9 7.72 -7.92 19.43
CA LYS A 9 7.08 -7.66 18.13
C LYS A 9 6.81 -8.94 17.35
N ALA A 10 7.18 -10.11 17.89
CA ALA A 10 6.95 -11.40 17.22
C ALA A 10 5.49 -11.61 16.76
N PRO A 11 4.42 -11.24 17.50
CA PRO A 11 3.06 -11.48 17.02
C PRO A 11 2.63 -10.51 15.91
N LEU A 12 3.25 -9.33 15.79
CA LEU A 12 3.00 -8.41 14.67
C LEU A 12 3.57 -8.98 13.36
N PHE A 13 4.71 -9.67 13.44
CA PHE A 13 5.31 -10.33 12.27
C PHE A 13 4.67 -11.68 11.96
N ALA A 14 4.08 -12.38 12.94
CA ALA A 14 3.40 -13.65 12.70
C ALA A 14 2.20 -13.51 11.74
N GLY A 15 1.49 -12.38 11.76
CA GLY A 15 0.42 -12.07 10.79
C GLY A 15 0.92 -11.82 9.35
N LEU A 16 2.22 -11.55 9.17
CA LEU A 16 2.88 -11.43 7.86
C LEU A 16 3.41 -12.77 7.33
N THR A 17 3.31 -13.84 8.13
CA THR A 17 3.74 -15.20 7.76
C THR A 17 2.58 -16.12 7.39
N HIS A 18 1.34 -15.63 7.40
CA HIS A 18 0.20 -16.39 6.88
C HIS A 18 0.21 -16.33 5.34
N PRO A 19 0.06 -17.46 4.62
CA PRO A 19 -0.05 -17.48 3.15
C PRO A 19 -1.11 -16.53 2.57
N ASP A 20 -2.15 -16.18 3.32
CA ASP A 20 -3.07 -15.10 2.94
C ASP A 20 -3.96 -14.68 4.15
N PRO A 21 -3.60 -13.67 4.97
CA PRO A 21 -4.34 -13.33 6.18
C PRO A 21 -5.73 -12.73 5.95
N ILE A 22 -6.04 -12.37 4.70
CA ILE A 22 -7.33 -11.80 4.29
C ILE A 22 -7.94 -12.63 3.14
N GLY A 23 -7.18 -13.54 2.52
CA GLY A 23 -7.66 -14.41 1.44
C GLY A 23 -7.98 -13.65 0.15
N LEU A 24 -7.29 -12.54 -0.13
CA LEU A 24 -7.56 -11.73 -1.32
C LEU A 24 -7.07 -12.48 -2.56
N THR A 25 -8.00 -13.09 -3.30
CA THR A 25 -7.65 -13.83 -4.50
C THR A 25 -7.49 -12.91 -5.71
N ALA A 26 -6.88 -13.44 -6.77
CA ALA A 26 -6.85 -12.75 -8.06
C ALA A 26 -8.25 -12.51 -8.65
N THR A 27 -9.22 -13.37 -8.33
CA THR A 27 -10.63 -13.19 -8.72
C THR A 27 -11.24 -12.00 -7.98
N ASP A 28 -10.95 -11.85 -6.68
CA ASP A 28 -11.45 -10.73 -5.89
C ASP A 28 -10.90 -9.39 -6.39
N ALA A 29 -9.59 -9.33 -6.65
CA ALA A 29 -8.95 -8.14 -7.21
C ALA A 29 -9.57 -7.71 -8.56
N ARG A 30 -9.87 -8.68 -9.45
CA ARG A 30 -10.52 -8.42 -10.73
C ARG A 30 -11.95 -7.89 -10.63
N ARG A 31 -12.62 -8.05 -9.49
CA ARG A 31 -13.98 -7.55 -9.26
C ARG A 31 -14.02 -6.09 -8.80
N ILE A 32 -12.86 -5.47 -8.53
CA ILE A 32 -12.75 -4.07 -8.16
C ILE A 32 -12.91 -3.23 -9.44
N GLN A 33 -14.11 -2.70 -9.66
CA GLN A 33 -14.43 -1.93 -10.88
C GLN A 33 -14.18 -0.43 -10.72
N GLN A 34 -14.13 0.06 -9.48
CA GLN A 34 -13.88 1.45 -9.16
C GLN A 34 -12.45 1.85 -9.54
N PRO A 35 -12.21 3.10 -9.94
CA PRO A 35 -10.86 3.65 -10.01
C PRO A 35 -10.11 3.36 -8.72
N THR A 36 -8.87 2.86 -8.83
CA THR A 36 -8.07 2.44 -7.67
C THR A 36 -6.66 3.03 -7.74
N LEU A 37 -6.26 3.78 -6.72
CA LEU A 37 -4.90 4.26 -6.57
C LEU A 37 -4.08 3.30 -5.69
N LEU A 38 -2.98 2.79 -6.23
CA LEU A 38 -2.00 1.96 -5.53
C LEU A 38 -0.75 2.80 -5.24
N LEU A 39 -0.44 2.99 -3.96
CA LEU A 39 0.72 3.76 -3.52
C LEU A 39 1.81 2.85 -2.95
N SER A 40 3.08 3.16 -3.27
CA SER A 40 4.24 2.50 -2.67
C SER A 40 5.38 3.51 -2.46
N GLY A 41 6.19 3.36 -1.42
CA GLY A 41 7.39 4.19 -1.25
C GLY A 41 8.56 3.68 -2.09
N GLU A 42 9.33 4.59 -2.68
CA GLU A 42 10.55 4.30 -3.46
C GLU A 42 11.55 3.39 -2.75
N ARG A 43 11.69 3.55 -1.43
CA ARG A 43 12.61 2.81 -0.55
C ARG A 43 11.91 1.69 0.22
N SER A 44 10.72 1.27 -0.23
CA SER A 44 10.01 0.15 0.39
C SER A 44 10.74 -1.16 0.12
N ALA A 45 10.69 -2.09 1.07
CA ALA A 45 11.20 -3.44 0.85
C ALA A 45 10.52 -4.09 -0.38
N ALA A 46 11.26 -4.96 -1.07
CA ALA A 46 10.84 -5.58 -2.33
C ALA A 46 9.40 -6.15 -2.35
N PRO A 47 8.89 -6.81 -1.27
CA PRO A 47 7.52 -7.33 -1.26
C PRO A 47 6.46 -6.26 -1.54
N PHE A 48 6.60 -5.05 -1.01
CA PHE A 48 5.59 -3.99 -1.19
C PHE A 48 5.47 -3.55 -2.65
N GLY A 49 6.60 -3.35 -3.33
CA GLY A 49 6.62 -3.03 -4.76
C GLY A 49 6.15 -4.20 -5.65
N ALA A 50 6.37 -5.45 -5.24
CA ALA A 50 5.86 -6.62 -5.95
C ALA A 50 4.34 -6.75 -5.81
N ILE A 51 3.79 -6.54 -4.61
CA ILE A 51 2.35 -6.57 -4.35
C ILE A 51 1.63 -5.47 -5.13
N ALA A 52 2.14 -4.24 -5.10
CA ALA A 52 1.53 -3.13 -5.86
C ALA A 52 1.50 -3.41 -7.37
N ARG A 53 2.59 -3.95 -7.94
CA ARG A 53 2.62 -4.37 -9.35
C ARG A 53 1.62 -5.48 -9.64
N ARG A 54 1.54 -6.49 -8.77
CA ARG A 54 0.61 -7.60 -8.94
C ARG A 54 -0.85 -7.14 -8.89
N LEU A 55 -1.18 -6.23 -7.98
CA LEU A 55 -2.53 -5.64 -7.92
C LEU A 55 -2.83 -4.80 -9.16
N ALA A 56 -1.85 -4.05 -9.67
CA ALA A 56 -2.02 -3.27 -10.90
C ALA A 56 -2.31 -4.13 -12.15
N GLU A 57 -1.73 -5.34 -12.22
CA GLU A 57 -2.04 -6.32 -13.27
C GLU A 57 -3.46 -6.91 -13.16
N LEU A 58 -4.05 -6.90 -11.96
CA LEU A 58 -5.30 -7.59 -11.67
C LEU A 58 -6.51 -6.66 -11.61
N ILE A 59 -6.35 -5.44 -11.11
CA ILE A 59 -7.41 -4.45 -10.95
C ILE A 59 -7.56 -3.67 -12.27
N PRO A 60 -8.70 -3.75 -12.97
CA PRO A 60 -8.86 -3.19 -14.32
C PRO A 60 -8.60 -1.68 -14.42
N ASN A 61 -9.02 -0.92 -13.41
CA ASN A 61 -8.98 0.54 -13.41
C ASN A 61 -8.00 1.07 -12.35
N SER A 62 -6.77 0.55 -12.36
CA SER A 62 -5.76 0.92 -11.37
C SER A 62 -4.72 1.92 -11.89
N GLU A 63 -4.28 2.80 -10.99
CA GLU A 63 -3.14 3.69 -11.18
C GLU A 63 -2.09 3.39 -10.11
N VAL A 64 -0.81 3.41 -10.48
CA VAL A 64 0.30 3.23 -9.52
C VAL A 64 1.06 4.55 -9.35
N ARG A 65 1.36 4.91 -8.11
CA ARG A 65 2.29 6.00 -7.77
C ARG A 65 3.34 5.54 -6.79
N VAL A 66 4.60 5.86 -7.11
CA VAL A 66 5.75 5.63 -6.25
C VAL A 66 6.12 6.94 -5.55
N ILE A 67 6.06 6.96 -4.23
CA ILE A 67 6.33 8.14 -3.41
C ILE A 67 7.85 8.28 -3.23
N PRO A 68 8.45 9.41 -3.66
CA PRO A 68 9.90 9.60 -3.60
C PRO A 68 10.37 9.78 -2.16
N ASN A 69 11.60 9.35 -1.89
CA ASN A 69 12.27 9.51 -0.59
C ASN A 69 11.53 8.89 0.61
N ALA A 70 10.70 7.88 0.37
CA ALA A 70 9.87 7.24 1.38
C ALA A 70 9.92 5.70 1.30
N SER A 71 9.74 5.01 2.42
CA SER A 71 9.54 3.56 2.54
C SER A 71 8.05 3.26 2.76
N HIS A 72 7.70 2.13 3.37
CA HIS A 72 6.30 1.71 3.54
C HIS A 72 5.43 2.73 4.30
N GLY A 73 6.00 3.39 5.33
CA GLY A 73 5.36 4.48 6.08
C GLY A 73 5.38 5.83 5.36
N MET A 74 5.15 5.85 4.05
CA MET A 74 5.33 7.02 3.19
C MET A 74 4.45 8.21 3.55
N ASN A 75 3.27 7.97 4.12
CA ASN A 75 2.37 9.02 4.59
C ASN A 75 2.95 9.82 5.77
N PHE A 76 3.84 9.22 6.56
CA PHE A 76 4.54 9.92 7.65
C PHE A 76 5.85 10.57 7.17
N GLN A 77 6.52 9.94 6.21
CA GLN A 77 7.84 10.36 5.74
C GLN A 77 7.79 11.45 4.67
N ASN A 78 6.77 11.41 3.81
CA ASN A 78 6.54 12.38 2.74
C ASN A 78 5.04 12.62 2.57
N PRO A 79 4.38 13.24 3.57
CA PRO A 79 2.93 13.48 3.55
C PRO A 79 2.51 14.30 2.33
N VAL A 80 3.29 15.33 1.96
CA VAL A 80 2.98 16.20 0.81
C VAL A 80 2.85 15.40 -0.48
N ALA A 81 3.79 14.50 -0.79
CA ALA A 81 3.72 13.71 -2.02
C ALA A 81 2.58 12.69 -2.01
N VAL A 82 2.22 12.17 -0.83
CA VAL A 82 1.05 11.28 -0.68
C VAL A 82 -0.24 12.05 -0.90
N ASP A 83 -0.37 13.21 -0.27
CA ASP A 83 -1.55 14.06 -0.37
C ASP A 83 -1.75 14.53 -1.81
N THR A 84 -0.70 14.99 -2.48
CA THR A 84 -0.76 15.31 -3.92
C THR A 84 -1.23 14.12 -4.74
N ALA A 85 -0.66 12.93 -4.55
CA ALA A 85 -1.06 11.75 -5.31
C ALA A 85 -2.54 11.38 -5.10
N ILE A 86 -3.06 11.54 -3.88
CA ILE A 86 -4.46 11.29 -3.55
C ILE A 86 -5.36 12.35 -4.18
N LEU A 87 -5.05 13.63 -4.00
CA LEU A 87 -5.86 14.74 -4.52
C LEU A 87 -5.93 14.71 -6.05
N ASP A 88 -4.79 14.51 -6.72
CA ASP A 88 -4.71 14.37 -8.17
C ASP A 88 -5.58 13.21 -8.69
N PHE A 89 -5.59 12.09 -7.96
CA PHE A 89 -6.42 10.94 -8.29
C PHE A 89 -7.90 11.25 -8.10
N LEU A 90 -8.27 11.90 -6.99
CA LEU A 90 -9.66 12.29 -6.73
C LEU A 90 -10.17 13.30 -7.76
N GLU A 91 -9.34 14.25 -8.20
CA GLU A 91 -9.70 15.21 -9.24
C GLU A 91 -9.96 14.52 -10.59
N ARG A 92 -9.18 13.49 -10.95
CA ARG A 92 -9.40 12.71 -12.17
C ARG A 92 -10.66 11.85 -12.14
N HIS A 93 -11.06 11.38 -10.95
CA HIS A 93 -12.13 10.40 -10.77
C HIS A 93 -13.32 10.95 -9.97
N SER A 94 -13.42 12.26 -9.78
CA SER A 94 -14.59 12.88 -9.16
C SER A 94 -15.80 12.64 -10.06
N ALA A 95 -16.85 12.03 -9.53
CA ALA A 95 -18.14 11.99 -10.21
C ALA A 95 -18.63 13.44 -10.40
N ALA A 96 -19.01 13.77 -11.63
CA ALA A 96 -19.73 15.01 -11.91
C ALA A 96 -21.10 15.04 -11.22
#